data_AF-A0A6A7L8J6-F1
#
_entry.id   AF-A0A6A7L8J6-F1
#
_cell.length_a   1.000
_cell.length_b   1.000
_cell.length_c   1.000
_cell.angle_alpha   90.00
_cell.angle_beta   90.00
_cell.angle_gamma   90.00
#
_symmetry.space_group_name_H-M   'P 1'
#
loop_
_entity.id
_entity.type
_entity.pdbx_description
1 polymer ?
#
loop_
_entity_poly.entity_id
_entity_poly.type
_entity_poly.pdbx_seq_one_letter_code
_entity_poly.pdbx_strand_id
1 'polypeptide(L)'
;MDPWGATEPMAWWTIVNRCRALENTAYVVAANQGASLRHYPPYSWPGGSQVVDFDGRLLADASPGPGERIVIAPIDITALRHERTTRRGHHMLAHLRTTAYPVYQERGYPPEDGRITAPHSPLSFERNNARIDQAKRLWTDRRVGTD
;
A
#
# COMPACT_ATOMS: atom_id res chain seq x y z
N MET A 1 -11.01 -19.37 -0.02
CA MET A 1 -9.73 -18.67 -0.17
C MET A 1 -9.98 -17.19 0.04
N ASP A 2 -9.21 -16.52 0.88
CA ASP A 2 -9.28 -15.06 1.07
C ASP A 2 -8.60 -14.37 -0.13
N PRO A 3 -9.34 -13.65 -1.00
CA PRO A 3 -8.72 -12.97 -2.14
C PRO A 3 -7.92 -11.73 -1.72
N TRP A 4 -8.10 -11.25 -0.48
CA TRP A 4 -7.50 -10.01 0.02
C TRP A 4 -6.15 -10.24 0.73
N GLY A 5 -5.75 -11.50 0.90
CA GLY A 5 -4.41 -11.90 1.32
C GLY A 5 -4.02 -11.45 2.72
N ALA A 6 -4.96 -11.50 3.66
CA ALA A 6 -4.66 -11.35 5.08
C ALA A 6 -4.38 -12.69 5.78
N THR A 7 -4.65 -13.82 5.11
CA THR A 7 -4.44 -15.17 5.65
C THR A 7 -3.43 -15.99 4.84
N GLU A 8 -2.71 -16.88 5.51
CA GLU A 8 -1.84 -17.85 4.86
C GLU A 8 -2.59 -18.78 3.89
N PRO A 9 -1.95 -19.27 2.81
CA PRO A 9 -0.54 -19.05 2.42
C PRO A 9 -0.30 -17.76 1.59
N MET A 10 -1.33 -16.92 1.40
CA MET A 10 -1.27 -15.74 0.53
C MET A 10 -1.29 -14.43 1.34
N ALA A 11 -0.61 -14.40 2.50
CA ALA A 11 -0.60 -13.27 3.44
C ALA A 11 0.16 -12.02 2.92
N TRP A 12 -0.08 -11.63 1.66
CA TRP A 12 0.60 -10.55 0.98
C TRP A 12 0.34 -9.19 1.63
N TRP A 13 -0.77 -9.01 2.34
CA TRP A 13 -1.07 -7.82 3.14
C TRP A 13 0.06 -7.54 4.14
N THR A 14 0.50 -8.56 4.88
CA THR A 14 1.61 -8.47 5.84
C THR A 14 2.94 -8.28 5.14
N ILE A 15 3.18 -8.99 4.04
CA ILE A 15 4.42 -8.84 3.26
C ILE A 15 4.58 -7.40 2.76
N VAL A 16 3.53 -6.83 2.17
CA VAL A 16 3.57 -5.47 1.60
C VAL A 16 3.79 -4.44 2.70
N ASN A 17 3.05 -4.49 3.81
CA ASN A 17 3.22 -3.50 4.89
C ASN A 17 4.63 -3.54 5.49
N ARG A 18 5.18 -4.74 5.69
CA ARG A 18 6.56 -4.92 6.16
C ARG A 18 7.60 -4.39 5.19
N CYS A 19 7.43 -4.69 3.90
CA CYS A 19 8.29 -4.20 2.84
C CYS A 19 8.26 -2.66 2.76
N ARG A 20 7.06 -2.06 2.80
CA ARG A 20 6.89 -0.60 2.75
C ARG A 20 7.52 0.10 3.95
N ALA A 21 7.42 -0.49 5.13
CA ALA A 21 8.04 0.04 6.33
C ALA A 21 9.57 0.02 6.23
N LEU A 22 10.14 -1.12 5.81
CA LEU A 22 11.57 -1.33 5.64
C LEU A 22 12.18 -0.40 4.59
N GLU A 23 11.64 -0.39 3.37
CA GLU A 23 12.24 0.34 2.24
C GLU A 23 12.17 1.87 2.43
N ASN A 24 11.18 2.36 3.18
CA ASN A 24 11.02 3.78 3.45
C ASN A 24 11.60 4.21 4.80
N THR A 25 12.16 3.28 5.58
CA THR A 25 12.62 3.53 6.96
C THR A 25 11.55 4.34 7.72
N ALA A 26 10.37 3.74 7.86
CA ALA A 26 9.19 4.38 8.42
C ALA A 26 8.32 3.36 9.16
N TYR A 27 7.61 3.82 10.19
CA TYR A 27 6.52 3.03 10.75
C TYR A 27 5.35 2.95 9.77
N VAL A 28 4.69 1.80 9.72
CA VAL A 28 3.44 1.61 8.98
C VAL A 28 2.34 1.24 9.98
N VAL A 29 1.28 2.06 10.02
CA VAL A 29 0.04 1.77 10.74
C VAL A 29 -1.00 1.42 9.68
N ALA A 30 -1.26 0.13 9.51
CA ALA A 30 -2.13 -0.38 8.47
C ALA A 30 -3.47 -0.79 9.08
N ALA A 31 -4.46 0.09 9.03
CA ALA A 31 -5.83 -0.21 9.41
C ALA A 31 -6.59 -0.81 8.22
N ASN A 32 -7.27 -1.94 8.44
CA ASN A 32 -8.06 -2.60 7.41
C ASN A 32 -9.47 -2.92 7.92
N GLN A 33 -10.42 -2.99 6.99
CA GLN A 33 -11.81 -3.28 7.30
C GLN A 33 -11.99 -4.77 7.64
N GLY A 34 -12.59 -5.08 8.79
CA GLY A 34 -13.07 -6.42 9.16
C GLY A 34 -14.59 -6.49 9.01
N ALA A 35 -15.08 -6.94 7.85
CA ALA A 35 -16.52 -7.00 7.58
C ALA A 35 -17.08 -8.42 7.73
N SER A 36 -18.39 -8.54 7.88
CA SER A 36 -19.09 -9.83 7.77
C SER A 36 -19.54 -10.12 6.34
N LEU A 37 -19.50 -11.40 5.94
CA LEU A 37 -19.88 -11.86 4.60
C LEU A 37 -21.30 -11.44 4.19
N ARG A 38 -22.23 -11.33 5.15
CA ARG A 38 -23.62 -10.88 4.94
C ARG A 38 -23.71 -9.52 4.23
N HIS A 39 -22.72 -8.64 4.43
CA HIS A 39 -22.71 -7.31 3.85
C HIS A 39 -21.96 -7.24 2.51
N TYR A 40 -21.13 -8.25 2.17
CA TYR A 40 -20.26 -8.24 1.00
C TYR A 40 -20.04 -9.68 0.44
N PRO A 41 -21.05 -10.30 -0.19
CA PRO A 41 -20.84 -11.55 -0.93
C PRO A 41 -20.09 -11.29 -2.27
N PRO A 42 -19.29 -12.25 -2.78
CA PRO A 42 -19.02 -13.59 -2.25
C PRO A 42 -17.83 -13.69 -1.29
N TYR A 43 -17.11 -12.58 -1.01
CA TYR A 43 -15.95 -12.54 -0.11
C TYR A 43 -15.99 -11.32 0.80
N SER A 44 -15.78 -11.54 2.09
CA SER A 44 -15.74 -10.47 3.09
C SER A 44 -14.37 -9.83 3.21
N TRP A 45 -14.31 -8.64 3.80
CA TRP A 45 -13.06 -7.96 4.17
C TRP A 45 -12.45 -8.61 5.42
N PRO A 46 -11.18 -9.06 5.38
CA PRO A 46 -10.63 -9.93 6.41
C PRO A 46 -9.99 -9.17 7.59
N GLY A 47 -9.96 -7.84 7.60
CA GLY A 47 -9.22 -7.10 8.62
C GLY A 47 -7.71 -7.37 8.53
N GLY A 48 -7.10 -7.85 9.62
CA GLY A 48 -5.65 -8.02 9.67
C GLY A 48 -4.90 -6.70 9.90
N SER A 49 -5.54 -5.73 10.57
CA SER A 49 -4.90 -4.45 10.92
C SER A 49 -3.59 -4.69 11.68
N GLN A 50 -2.57 -3.89 11.41
CA GLN A 50 -1.24 -4.12 11.98
C GLN A 50 -0.42 -2.83 12.14
N VAL A 51 0.53 -2.87 13.05
CA VAL A 51 1.57 -1.86 13.21
C VAL A 51 2.93 -2.50 12.96
N VAL A 52 3.73 -1.89 12.09
CA VAL A 52 5.05 -2.36 11.68
C VAL A 52 6.09 -1.27 11.97
N ASP A 53 7.24 -1.66 12.52
CA ASP A 53 8.38 -0.76 12.75
C ASP A 53 9.17 -0.44 11.46
N PHE A 54 10.08 0.53 11.55
CA PHE A 54 10.93 0.98 10.43
C PHE A 54 11.96 -0.04 9.93
N ASP A 55 12.08 -1.20 10.59
CA ASP A 55 12.86 -2.35 10.17
C ASP A 55 11.98 -3.48 9.60
N GLY A 56 10.69 -3.22 9.42
CA GLY A 56 9.74 -4.21 8.92
C GLY A 56 9.34 -5.28 9.94
N ARG A 57 9.60 -5.07 11.24
CA ARG A 57 9.13 -5.96 12.31
C ARG A 57 7.67 -5.65 12.63
N LEU A 58 6.87 -6.70 12.76
CA LEU A 58 5.48 -6.59 13.20
C LEU A 58 5.46 -6.31 14.71
N LEU A 59 4.96 -5.15 15.12
CA LEU A 59 4.85 -4.78 16.54
C LEU A 59 3.54 -5.25 17.16
N ALA A 60 2.46 -5.21 16.39
CA ALA A 60 1.15 -5.70 16.78
C ALA A 60 0.31 -5.99 15.54
N ASP A 61 -0.58 -6.97 15.64
CA ASP A 61 -1.57 -7.30 14.62
C ASP A 61 -2.91 -7.69 15.23
N ALA A 62 -3.94 -7.62 14.40
CA ALA A 62 -5.24 -8.20 14.67
C ALA A 62 -5.38 -9.50 13.90
N SER A 63 -5.92 -10.53 14.56
CA SER A 63 -6.30 -11.76 13.87
C SER A 63 -7.28 -11.45 12.72
N PRO A 64 -7.06 -12.04 11.52
CA PRO A 64 -7.99 -11.86 10.42
C PRO A 64 -9.40 -12.35 10.79
N GLY A 65 -10.41 -11.60 10.35
CA GLY A 65 -11.81 -11.95 10.56
C GLY A 65 -12.73 -10.72 10.66
N PRO A 66 -14.03 -10.96 10.79
CA PRO A 66 -15.03 -9.90 10.91
C PRO A 66 -14.96 -9.20 12.27
N GLY A 67 -15.48 -7.97 12.29
CA GLY A 67 -15.80 -7.22 13.49
C GLY A 67 -14.70 -6.25 13.90
N GLU A 68 -14.95 -5.59 15.03
CA GLU A 68 -14.03 -4.61 15.58
C GLU A 68 -12.81 -5.29 16.22
N ARG A 69 -11.65 -4.68 16.02
CA ARG A 69 -10.38 -5.08 16.62
C ARG A 69 -9.63 -3.82 17.06
N ILE A 70 -8.95 -3.90 18.18
CA ILE A 70 -8.09 -2.84 18.71
C ILE A 70 -6.65 -3.33 18.61
N VAL A 71 -5.79 -2.56 17.93
CA VAL A 71 -4.36 -2.86 17.76
C VAL A 71 -3.57 -1.73 18.39
N ILE A 72 -2.62 -2.07 19.27
CA ILE A 72 -1.84 -1.10 20.06
C ILE A 72 -0.36 -1.45 19.92
N ALA A 73 0.47 -0.47 19.62
CA ALA A 73 1.92 -0.61 19.61
C ALA A 73 2.61 0.71 19.99
N PRO A 74 3.76 0.67 20.67
CA PRO A 74 4.57 1.84 20.94
C PRO A 74 5.28 2.33 19.66
N ILE A 75 5.47 3.65 19.55
CA ILE A 75 6.18 4.29 18.44
C ILE A 75 7.36 5.10 19.01
N ASP A 76 8.59 4.65 18.76
CA ASP A 76 9.79 5.36 19.18
C ASP A 76 10.32 6.24 18.03
N ILE A 77 9.95 7.52 18.09
CA ILE A 77 10.37 8.52 17.11
C ILE A 77 11.86 8.86 17.25
N THR A 78 12.45 8.71 18.44
CA THR A 78 13.87 8.99 18.67
C THR A 78 14.72 7.94 17.97
N ALA A 79 14.38 6.66 18.14
CA ALA A 79 15.02 5.55 17.43
C ALA A 79 14.89 5.70 15.91
N LEU A 80 13.70 6.04 15.41
CA LEU A 80 13.48 6.28 13.97
C LEU A 80 14.38 7.39 13.42
N ARG A 81 14.47 8.53 14.13
CA ARG A 81 15.31 9.66 13.71
C ARG A 81 16.79 9.28 13.74
N HIS A 82 17.22 8.56 14.77
CA HIS A 82 18.58 8.04 14.88
C HIS A 82 18.90 7.16 13.65
N GLU A 83 18.06 6.16 13.36
CA GLU A 83 18.27 5.25 12.23
C GLU A 83 18.34 5.96 10.88
N ARG A 84 17.47 6.95 10.63
CA ARG A 84 17.55 7.77 9.40
C ARG A 84 18.85 8.55 9.27
N THR A 85 19.50 8.88 10.38
CA THR A 85 20.78 9.63 10.36
C THR A 85 22.00 8.72 10.25
N THR A 86 21.95 7.54 10.85
CA THR A 86 23.13 6.67 10.99
C THR A 86 23.16 5.52 10.00
N ARG A 87 21.99 5.06 9.51
CA ARG A 87 21.90 3.91 8.60
C ARG A 87 22.59 4.19 7.27
N ARG A 88 23.53 3.29 6.92
CA ARG A 88 24.20 3.27 5.61
C ARG A 88 23.75 2.07 4.79
N GLY A 89 23.93 0.86 5.34
CA GLY A 89 23.42 -0.36 4.73
C GLY A 89 21.89 -0.35 4.70
N HIS A 90 21.30 -0.79 3.59
CA HIS A 90 19.85 -0.89 3.41
C HIS A 90 19.07 0.44 3.62
N HIS A 91 19.73 1.60 3.55
CA HIS A 91 19.02 2.88 3.46
C HIS A 91 18.48 3.07 2.04
N MET A 92 17.42 2.33 1.68
CA MET A 92 16.95 2.21 0.29
C MET A 92 16.65 3.56 -0.36
N LEU A 93 16.08 4.51 0.39
CA LEU A 93 15.84 5.87 -0.09
C LEU A 93 17.11 6.63 -0.50
N ALA A 94 18.21 6.46 0.23
CA ALA A 94 19.48 7.13 -0.08
C ALA A 94 20.19 6.47 -1.27
N HIS A 95 19.84 5.22 -1.58
CA HIS A 95 20.37 4.47 -2.72
C HIS A 95 19.47 4.54 -3.96
N LEU A 96 18.30 5.20 -3.88
CA LEU A 96 17.35 5.29 -4.98
C LEU A 96 17.89 6.13 -6.13
N ARG A 97 18.11 5.50 -7.29
CA ARG A 97 18.61 6.14 -8.51
C ARG A 97 17.48 6.39 -9.49
N THR A 98 16.63 7.38 -9.23
CA THR A 98 15.42 7.63 -10.02
C THR A 98 15.67 7.80 -11.52
N THR A 99 16.86 8.26 -11.93
CA THR A 99 17.27 8.38 -13.34
C THR A 99 17.46 7.03 -14.03
N ALA A 100 17.82 5.98 -13.29
CA ALA A 100 17.97 4.62 -13.82
C ALA A 100 16.62 3.89 -13.98
N TYR A 101 15.54 4.48 -13.46
CA TYR A 101 14.19 3.91 -13.49
C TYR A 101 13.23 4.93 -14.15
N PRO A 102 13.15 4.98 -15.49
CA PRO A 102 12.32 5.95 -16.21
C PRO A 102 10.86 5.98 -15.75
N VAL A 103 10.32 4.85 -15.27
CA VAL A 103 8.98 4.76 -14.68
C VAL A 103 8.74 5.75 -13.54
N TYR A 104 9.78 6.10 -12.76
CA TYR A 104 9.67 7.08 -11.68
C TYR A 104 9.73 8.53 -12.17
N GLN A 105 10.07 8.79 -13.43
CA GLN A 105 10.08 10.12 -14.05
C GLN A 105 8.73 10.49 -14.69
N GLU A 106 7.81 9.52 -14.77
CA GLU A 106 6.55 9.67 -15.50
C GLU A 106 5.36 9.62 -14.55
N ARG A 107 4.23 10.20 -14.98
CA ARG A 107 2.97 10.08 -14.26
C ARG A 107 2.41 8.67 -14.45
N GLY A 108 2.05 8.02 -13.34
CA GLY A 108 1.40 6.71 -13.30
C GLY A 108 -0.11 6.80 -13.52
N TYR A 109 -0.88 6.16 -12.63
CA TYR A 109 -2.36 6.22 -12.63
C TYR A 109 -2.84 7.66 -12.93
N PRO A 110 -3.74 7.84 -13.92
CA PRO A 110 -4.00 9.14 -14.52
C PRO A 110 -4.44 10.14 -13.44
N PRO A 111 -3.73 11.28 -13.29
CA PRO A 111 -4.14 12.31 -12.35
C PRO A 111 -5.53 12.83 -12.74
N GLU A 112 -6.27 13.39 -11.79
CA GLU A 112 -7.42 14.19 -12.19
C GLU A 112 -6.95 15.39 -13.01
N ASP A 113 -7.67 15.73 -14.09
CA ASP A 113 -7.36 16.82 -15.02
C ASP A 113 -7.53 18.22 -14.41
N GLY A 114 -7.13 18.38 -13.15
CA GLY A 114 -6.86 19.66 -12.53
C GLY A 114 -8.08 20.56 -12.40
N ARG A 115 -9.20 20.08 -11.82
CA ARG A 115 -10.22 20.96 -11.24
C ARG A 115 -10.87 20.33 -10.00
N ILE A 116 -10.33 20.65 -8.83
CA ILE A 116 -11.07 20.64 -7.55
C ILE A 116 -12.10 21.82 -7.53
N THR A 117 -12.31 22.51 -8.66
CA THR A 117 -13.07 23.76 -8.78
C THR A 117 -14.33 23.67 -9.63
N ALA A 118 -14.69 22.51 -10.16
CA ALA A 118 -16.01 22.26 -10.76
C ALA A 118 -16.82 21.35 -9.82
N PRO A 119 -18.15 21.49 -9.71
CA PRO A 119 -18.98 20.60 -8.90
C PRO A 119 -18.64 19.16 -9.26
N HIS A 120 -18.18 18.41 -8.24
CA HIS A 120 -17.62 17.09 -8.33
C HIS A 120 -18.31 16.25 -9.42
N SER A 121 -17.57 15.88 -10.48
CA SER A 121 -17.97 14.66 -11.19
C SER A 121 -17.93 13.55 -10.14
N PRO A 122 -19.07 12.91 -9.84
CA PRO A 122 -19.14 12.00 -8.70
C PRO A 122 -18.13 10.88 -8.87
N LEU A 123 -17.40 10.57 -7.79
CA LEU A 123 -16.56 9.38 -7.74
C LEU A 123 -17.49 8.17 -8.00
N SER A 124 -17.27 7.47 -9.11
CA SER A 124 -18.04 6.28 -9.45
C SER A 124 -17.13 5.08 -9.65
N PHE A 125 -17.69 3.90 -9.38
CA PHE A 125 -17.03 2.62 -9.61
C PHE A 125 -16.64 2.46 -11.09
N GLU A 126 -17.53 2.82 -12.01
CA GLU A 126 -17.33 2.74 -13.46
C GLU A 126 -16.17 3.62 -13.90
N ARG A 127 -16.09 4.86 -13.37
CA ARG A 127 -15.00 5.79 -13.67
C ARG A 127 -13.67 5.27 -13.16
N ASN A 128 -13.64 4.70 -11.96
CA ASN A 128 -12.43 4.09 -11.42
C ASN A 128 -11.95 2.93 -12.29
N ASN A 129 -12.85 2.04 -12.72
CA ASN A 129 -12.50 0.94 -13.61
C ASN A 129 -12.00 1.42 -14.97
N ALA A 130 -12.65 2.40 -15.58
CA ALA A 130 -12.21 2.96 -16.86
C ALA A 130 -10.78 3.54 -16.78
N ARG A 131 -10.45 4.20 -15.66
CA ARG A 131 -9.10 4.71 -15.39
C ARG A 131 -8.07 3.61 -15.17
N ILE A 132 -8.44 2.55 -14.43
CA ILE A 132 -7.59 1.36 -14.26
C ILE A 132 -7.30 0.73 -15.61
N ASP A 133 -8.31 0.58 -16.46
CA ASP A 133 -8.15 -0.02 -17.80
C ASP A 133 -7.30 0.87 -18.72
N GLN A 134 -7.46 2.19 -18.65
CA GLN A 134 -6.58 3.12 -19.35
C GLN A 134 -5.13 2.98 -18.88
N ALA A 135 -4.89 2.97 -17.56
CA ALA A 135 -3.56 2.79 -17.00
C ALA A 135 -2.92 1.45 -17.41
N LYS A 136 -3.72 0.37 -17.46
CA LYS A 136 -3.27 -0.95 -17.94
C LYS A 136 -2.87 -0.91 -19.42
N ARG A 137 -3.66 -0.26 -20.28
CA ARG A 137 -3.29 -0.10 -21.71
C ARG A 137 -1.99 0.66 -21.87
N LEU A 138 -1.86 1.82 -21.22
CA LEU A 138 -0.63 2.62 -21.23
C LEU A 138 0.59 1.83 -20.75
N TRP A 139 0.42 0.99 -19.72
CA TRP A 139 1.49 0.12 -19.23
C TRP A 139 1.91 -0.94 -20.24
N THR A 140 0.96 -1.59 -20.93
CA THR A 140 1.24 -2.59 -21.95
C THR A 140 1.92 -1.96 -23.17
N ASP A 141 1.43 -0.83 -23.65
CA ASP A 141 1.95 -0.17 -24.86
C ASP A 141 3.41 0.27 -24.68
N ARG A 142 3.81 0.71 -23.46
CA ARG A 142 5.20 1.02 -23.12
C ARG A 142 6.16 -0.16 -23.25
N ARG A 143 5.68 -1.40 -23.12
CA ARG A 143 6.52 -2.61 -23.28
C ARG A 143 6.72 -3.02 -24.73
N VAL A 144 5.85 -2.57 -25.64
CA VAL A 144 5.90 -2.94 -27.06
C VAL A 144 6.73 -1.95 -27.88
N GLY A 145 6.94 -0.72 -27.38
CA GLY A 145 7.70 0.34 -28.07
C GLY A 145 9.21 0.39 -27.80
N THR A 146 9.81 -0.69 -27.29
CA THR A 146 11.26 -0.75 -26.95
C THR A 146 12.02 -1.82 -27.73
N ASP A 147 11.59 -2.14 -28.96
CA ASP A 147 12.40 -2.85 -29.96
C ASP A 147 13.08 -1.84 -30.90
#